data_AF-A0A3Q1BQR0-F1
#
_entry.id   AF-A0A3Q1BQR0-F1
#
_cell.length_a   1.000
_cell.length_b   1.000
_cell.length_c   1.000
_cell.angle_alpha   90.00
_cell.angle_beta   90.00
_cell.angle_gamma   90.00
#
_symmetry.space_group_name_H-M   'P 1'
#
loop_
_entity.id
_entity.type
_entity.pdbx_description
1 polymer ?
#
loop_
_entity_poly.entity_id
_entity_poly.type
_entity_poly.pdbx_seq_one_letter_code
_entity_poly.pdbx_strand_id
1 'polypeptide(L)'
;MSNFGQILREIGEFGLFQKRLLFALCALNVFPALDVIGQVFTGQSFPHHCNTDWILERGPNLTEERQKNLTIPVNEDGSFESCEMFTPVDWDLEDIEKYGINTTTKCMDGWDYEAGPGVSTLVTEFDVVCDKNGLIAVSQSISMAGILIGALVYGMISDRFGRRFAILLAISFLLVFGVATAFSPNIYVYMVFKFFCVTSSVSMTMNVSVLALEWADPSKAALCTMVILCFSGIGQMSLSGIAYLIHNWRILQLVLFSPLVILLGAHYWFLPESARWLLTHGKKKKAQKELQRAARINRMKLPEDLLDQINMECTSERRNMFDIFKIPYLRKYTLIMGFIWFAASLLFYGLSLNIGSFGLNIYLTQFIFALVEIPANVCGLFLIQHFGRRLCEACFLIFGGTACLVVLAVPKGILSELHVCSCCRHPRSTDQAAGGLSLHHSHADIWHHPHCCW
;
A
#
# COMPACT_ATOMS: atom_id res chain seq x y z
N MET A 1 -13.40 -24.30 -26.03
CA MET A 1 -12.23 -23.51 -25.57
C MET A 1 -10.94 -23.84 -26.33
N SER A 2 -10.91 -24.80 -27.26
CA SER A 2 -9.72 -25.17 -28.04
C SER A 2 -9.32 -24.13 -29.11
N ASN A 3 -10.27 -23.46 -29.75
CA ASN A 3 -9.97 -22.68 -30.96
C ASN A 3 -9.29 -21.33 -30.70
N PHE A 4 -9.67 -20.59 -29.65
CA PHE A 4 -9.03 -19.28 -29.37
C PHE A 4 -7.58 -19.41 -28.91
N GLY A 5 -7.26 -20.45 -28.14
CA GLY A 5 -5.86 -20.75 -27.78
C GLY A 5 -5.02 -21.08 -29.01
N GLN A 6 -5.55 -21.89 -29.93
CA GLN A 6 -4.88 -22.19 -31.21
C GLN A 6 -4.64 -20.91 -32.04
N ILE A 7 -5.62 -20.01 -32.13
CA ILE A 7 -5.46 -18.71 -32.81
C ILE A 7 -4.31 -17.91 -32.21
N LEU A 8 -4.20 -17.83 -30.88
CA LEU A 8 -3.10 -17.10 -30.23
C LEU A 8 -1.73 -17.75 -30.48
N ARG A 9 -1.67 -19.09 -30.57
CA ARG A 9 -0.43 -19.81 -30.90
C ARG A 9 0.04 -19.51 -32.31
N GLU A 10 -0.86 -19.52 -33.29
CA GLU A 10 -0.59 -19.19 -34.70
C GLU A 10 -0.18 -17.72 -34.91
N ILE A 11 -0.72 -16.81 -34.09
CA ILE A 11 -0.31 -15.38 -34.09
C ILE A 11 1.07 -15.18 -33.44
N GLY A 12 1.66 -16.24 -32.88
CA GLY A 12 2.91 -16.23 -32.13
C GLY A 12 2.61 -16.21 -30.63
N GLU A 13 2.85 -17.35 -29.97
CA GLU A 13 2.55 -17.65 -28.55
C GLU A 13 2.90 -16.51 -27.58
N PHE A 14 4.02 -15.83 -27.81
CA PHE A 14 4.47 -14.67 -27.04
C PHE A 14 5.32 -13.72 -27.89
N GLY A 15 4.73 -13.25 -28.99
CA GLY A 15 5.36 -12.35 -29.94
C GLY A 15 5.62 -10.93 -29.42
N LEU A 16 6.13 -10.08 -30.31
CA LEU A 16 6.48 -8.69 -30.02
C LEU A 16 5.27 -7.87 -29.56
N PHE A 17 4.08 -8.15 -30.10
CA PHE A 17 2.83 -7.51 -29.70
C PHE A 17 2.51 -7.78 -28.24
N GLN A 18 2.50 -9.05 -27.82
CA GLN A 18 2.18 -9.45 -26.44
C GLN A 18 3.20 -8.90 -25.45
N LYS A 19 4.50 -8.91 -25.80
CA LYS A 19 5.56 -8.33 -24.95
C LYS A 19 5.38 -6.82 -24.76
N ARG A 20 5.10 -6.08 -25.84
CA ARG A 20 4.84 -4.63 -25.78
C ARG A 20 3.56 -4.31 -25.01
N LEU A 21 2.51 -5.11 -25.20
CA LEU A 21 1.25 -4.96 -24.46
C LEU A 21 1.47 -5.21 -22.97
N LEU A 22 2.16 -6.30 -22.60
CA LEU A 22 2.47 -6.62 -21.22
C LEU A 22 3.27 -5.50 -20.56
N PHE A 23 4.30 -4.96 -21.22
CA PHE A 23 5.10 -3.86 -20.67
C PHE A 23 4.27 -2.59 -20.45
N ALA A 24 3.41 -2.21 -21.41
CA ALA A 24 2.52 -1.06 -21.26
C ALA A 24 1.55 -1.24 -20.07
N LEU A 25 0.96 -2.44 -19.98
CA LEU A 25 0.08 -2.84 -18.88
C LEU A 25 0.80 -2.82 -17.51
N CYS A 26 2.05 -3.28 -17.46
CA CYS A 26 2.86 -3.25 -16.24
C CYS A 26 3.15 -1.81 -15.77
N ALA A 27 3.38 -0.88 -16.69
CA ALA A 27 3.59 0.53 -16.35
C ALA A 27 2.37 1.14 -15.63
N LEU A 28 1.14 0.73 -15.97
CA LEU A 28 -0.07 1.15 -15.26
C LEU A 28 -0.18 0.53 -13.86
N ASN A 29 0.27 -0.71 -13.69
CA ASN A 29 0.12 -1.43 -12.42
C ASN A 29 1.02 -0.92 -11.30
N VAL A 30 1.93 0.01 -11.58
CA VAL A 30 2.74 0.72 -10.58
C VAL A 30 1.86 1.61 -9.69
N PHE A 31 0.88 2.31 -10.26
CA PHE A 31 0.12 3.35 -9.55
C PHE A 31 -0.87 2.87 -8.48
N PRO A 32 -1.56 1.72 -8.65
CA PRO A 32 -2.40 1.15 -7.59
C PRO A 32 -1.59 0.85 -6.34
N ALA A 33 -0.35 0.36 -6.50
CA ALA A 33 0.55 0.14 -5.38
C ALA A 33 0.95 1.46 -4.68
N LEU A 34 1.25 2.51 -5.47
CA LEU A 34 1.51 3.85 -4.93
C LEU A 34 0.32 4.39 -4.13
N ASP A 35 -0.90 4.23 -4.65
CA ASP A 35 -2.13 4.76 -4.05
C ASP A 35 -2.50 4.06 -2.74
N VAL A 36 -2.53 2.73 -2.73
CA VAL A 36 -2.97 1.93 -1.58
C VAL A 36 -1.97 2.03 -0.43
N ILE A 37 -0.69 1.83 -0.70
CA ILE A 37 0.36 1.89 0.33
C ILE A 37 0.69 3.34 0.71
N GLY A 38 0.52 4.29 -0.22
CA GLY A 38 0.74 5.72 0.03
C GLY A 38 -0.06 6.25 1.21
N GLN A 39 -1.22 5.67 1.50
CA GLN A 39 -2.05 6.05 2.64
C GLN A 39 -1.30 5.94 3.98
N VAL A 40 -0.42 4.94 4.13
CA VAL A 40 0.37 4.72 5.35
C VAL A 40 1.29 5.92 5.62
N PHE A 41 1.94 6.45 4.59
CA PHE A 41 2.82 7.62 4.72
C PHE A 41 2.02 8.91 4.95
N THR A 42 0.87 9.07 4.29
CA THR A 42 0.04 10.28 4.50
C THR A 42 -0.58 10.34 5.90
N GLY A 43 -0.86 9.18 6.51
CA GLY A 43 -1.49 9.06 7.82
C GLY A 43 -0.51 8.89 8.99
N GLN A 44 0.78 9.18 8.79
CA GLN A 44 1.78 9.05 9.84
C GLN A 44 1.51 10.05 10.97
N SER A 45 1.46 9.54 12.19
CA SER A 45 1.39 10.32 13.43
C SER A 45 2.80 10.58 13.98
N PHE A 46 2.94 11.72 14.65
CA PHE A 46 4.13 12.10 15.39
C PHE A 46 3.78 12.27 16.88
N PRO A 47 4.77 12.18 17.78
CA PRO A 47 4.60 12.63 19.16
C PRO A 47 4.07 14.07 19.15
N HIS A 48 3.06 14.33 19.96
CA HIS A 48 2.35 15.60 20.00
C HIS A 48 1.98 15.93 21.43
N HIS A 49 1.78 17.21 21.67
CA HIS A 49 1.32 17.76 22.93
C HIS A 49 0.33 18.91 22.66
N CYS A 50 -0.44 19.31 23.67
CA CYS A 50 -1.25 20.51 23.55
C CYS A 50 -0.38 21.72 23.23
N ASN A 51 -0.86 22.61 22.35
CA ASN A 51 -0.29 23.94 22.27
C ASN A 51 -0.57 24.68 23.59
N THR A 52 0.49 25.23 24.19
CA THR A 52 0.42 25.88 25.50
C THR A 52 0.98 27.30 25.47
N ASP A 53 0.90 27.97 24.32
CA ASP A 53 1.48 29.30 24.09
C ASP A 53 0.86 30.40 24.96
N TRP A 54 -0.30 30.14 25.59
CA TRP A 54 -0.90 31.02 26.59
C TRP A 54 0.05 31.41 27.73
N ILE A 55 1.05 30.56 28.07
CA ILE A 55 2.04 30.88 29.10
C ILE A 55 3.09 31.89 28.62
N LEU A 56 3.33 31.98 27.30
CA LEU A 56 4.30 32.91 26.71
C LEU A 56 3.87 34.37 26.83
N GLU A 57 2.56 34.64 26.97
CA GLU A 57 2.05 35.97 27.30
C GLU A 57 2.58 36.49 28.65
N ARG A 58 2.87 35.58 29.58
CA ARG A 58 3.38 35.88 30.93
C ARG A 58 4.91 35.79 30.99
N GLY A 59 5.50 34.90 30.19
CA GLY A 59 6.95 34.65 30.14
C GLY A 59 7.45 34.51 28.70
N PRO A 60 7.72 35.61 27.97
CA PRO A 60 8.06 35.56 26.55
C PRO A 60 9.42 34.91 26.23
N ASN A 61 10.28 34.72 27.24
CA ASN A 61 11.62 34.13 27.11
C ASN A 61 11.74 32.73 27.74
N LEU A 62 10.63 32.00 27.85
CA LEU A 62 10.62 30.61 28.32
C LEU A 62 11.29 29.68 27.29
N THR A 63 12.07 28.72 27.77
CA THR A 63 12.54 27.60 26.93
C THR A 63 11.43 26.58 26.74
N GLU A 64 11.39 25.91 25.58
CA GLU A 64 10.35 24.90 25.27
C GLU A 64 10.23 23.82 26.36
N GLU A 65 11.35 23.33 26.89
CA GLU A 65 11.34 22.34 27.98
C GLU A 65 10.70 22.89 29.27
N ARG A 66 10.95 24.15 29.59
CA ARG A 66 10.38 24.78 30.79
C ARG A 66 8.90 25.08 30.60
N GLN A 67 8.51 25.49 29.39
CA GLN A 67 7.10 25.61 29.01
C GLN A 67 6.37 24.29 29.22
N LYS A 68 6.83 23.20 28.60
CA LYS A 68 6.21 21.86 28.72
C LYS A 68 6.08 21.41 30.18
N ASN A 69 7.13 21.57 30.99
CA ASN A 69 7.11 21.17 32.41
C ASN A 69 6.07 21.93 33.25
N LEU A 70 5.77 23.19 32.92
CA LEU A 70 4.81 24.01 33.67
C LEU A 70 3.38 23.83 33.17
N THR A 71 3.18 23.43 31.92
CA THR A 71 1.87 23.44 31.26
C THR A 71 1.31 22.06 30.93
N ILE A 72 2.12 21.02 30.92
CA ILE A 72 1.71 19.66 30.54
C ILE A 72 1.94 18.68 31.69
N PRO A 73 0.94 17.87 32.07
CA PRO A 73 1.12 16.84 33.09
C PRO A 73 2.05 15.72 32.61
N VAL A 74 2.71 15.04 33.56
CA VAL A 74 3.64 13.95 33.27
C VAL A 74 2.99 12.62 33.66
N ASN A 75 3.08 11.64 32.76
CA ASN A 75 2.53 10.30 32.96
C ASN A 75 3.40 9.47 33.92
N GLU A 76 2.87 8.34 34.40
CA GLU A 76 3.58 7.43 35.30
C GLU A 76 4.92 6.93 34.73
N ASP A 77 5.03 6.88 33.40
CA ASP A 77 6.24 6.50 32.65
C ASP A 77 7.28 7.63 32.52
N GLY A 78 6.99 8.84 33.04
CA GLY A 78 7.86 10.02 32.96
C GLY A 78 7.77 10.80 31.64
N SER A 79 6.92 10.37 30.70
CA SER A 79 6.64 11.12 29.46
C SER A 79 5.54 12.16 29.67
N PHE A 80 5.60 13.28 28.94
CA PHE A 80 4.50 14.25 28.92
C PHE A 80 3.20 13.63 28.39
N GLU A 81 2.08 13.96 29.03
CA GLU A 81 0.75 13.60 28.57
C GLU A 81 0.49 14.26 27.21
N SER A 82 -0.02 13.47 26.27
CA SER A 82 -0.14 13.93 24.88
C SER A 82 -1.47 14.64 24.65
N CYS A 83 -2.52 14.35 25.43
CA CYS A 83 -3.90 14.76 25.13
C CYS A 83 -4.52 15.75 26.12
N GLU A 84 -3.85 16.02 27.24
CA GLU A 84 -4.31 16.92 28.30
C GLU A 84 -3.24 17.95 28.64
N MET A 85 -3.67 19.10 29.12
CA MET A 85 -2.82 20.17 29.62
C MET A 85 -3.35 20.71 30.94
N PHE A 86 -2.50 21.39 31.69
CA PHE A 86 -2.95 22.17 32.84
C PHE A 86 -3.86 23.32 32.38
N THR A 87 -4.94 23.56 33.14
CA THR A 87 -5.88 24.63 32.85
C THR A 87 -5.17 25.99 32.91
N PRO A 88 -5.34 26.86 31.91
CA PRO A 88 -4.80 28.21 31.96
C PRO A 88 -5.29 28.96 33.20
N VAL A 89 -4.37 29.62 33.90
CA VAL A 89 -4.62 30.39 35.12
C VAL A 89 -4.11 31.82 34.99
N ASP A 90 -4.79 32.76 35.64
CA ASP A 90 -4.42 34.18 35.68
C ASP A 90 -3.40 34.49 36.79
N TRP A 91 -2.41 33.61 36.96
CA TRP A 91 -1.33 33.76 37.94
C TRP A 91 -0.06 34.24 37.26
N ASP A 92 0.82 34.92 38.01
CA ASP A 92 2.16 35.26 37.57
C ASP A 92 3.04 34.00 37.48
N LEU A 93 4.08 34.04 36.65
CA LEU A 93 4.96 32.88 36.43
C LEU A 93 5.59 32.37 37.73
N GLU A 94 5.95 33.28 38.65
CA GLU A 94 6.52 32.93 39.96
C GLU A 94 5.53 32.15 40.84
N ASP A 95 4.23 32.49 40.78
CA ASP A 95 3.19 31.81 41.54
C ASP A 95 2.85 30.44 40.94
N ILE A 96 2.86 30.32 39.61
CA ILE A 96 2.70 29.04 38.91
C ILE A 96 3.84 28.08 39.30
N GLU A 97 5.08 28.57 39.33
CA GLU A 97 6.25 27.76 39.73
C GLU A 97 6.20 27.35 41.20
N LYS A 98 5.67 28.21 42.07
CA LYS A 98 5.63 27.98 43.51
C LYS A 98 4.50 27.04 43.95
N TYR A 99 3.31 27.20 43.38
CA TYR A 99 2.12 26.47 43.82
C TYR A 99 1.75 25.31 42.89
N GLY A 100 2.21 25.33 41.63
CA GLY A 100 1.81 24.37 40.60
C GLY A 100 0.34 24.50 40.20
N ILE A 101 -0.02 23.92 39.05
CA ILE A 101 -1.40 23.83 38.60
C ILE A 101 -1.86 22.39 38.80
N ASN A 102 -2.99 22.20 39.50
CA ASN A 102 -3.49 20.86 39.85
C ASN A 102 -4.69 20.41 38.99
N THR A 103 -5.25 21.31 38.19
CA THR A 103 -6.42 21.06 37.35
C THR A 103 -5.99 20.86 35.90
N THR A 104 -6.41 19.74 35.30
CA THR A 104 -6.18 19.44 33.89
C THR A 104 -7.43 19.69 33.05
N THR A 105 -7.23 19.99 31.79
CA THR A 105 -8.28 20.14 30.76
C THR A 105 -7.79 19.58 29.44
N LYS A 106 -8.71 19.36 28.51
CA LYS A 106 -8.39 19.03 27.12
C LYS A 106 -7.72 20.22 26.43
N CYS A 107 -6.87 19.94 25.44
CA CYS A 107 -6.21 20.99 24.67
C CYS A 107 -7.23 21.95 24.03
N MET A 108 -7.01 23.25 24.21
CA MET A 108 -7.93 24.29 23.73
C MET A 108 -7.42 24.95 22.45
N ASP A 109 -6.12 25.21 22.36
CA ASP A 109 -5.51 26.03 21.30
C ASP A 109 -4.72 25.20 20.27
N GLY A 110 -5.17 23.98 20.00
CA GLY A 110 -4.53 23.09 19.02
C GLY A 110 -3.39 22.25 19.59
N TRP A 111 -2.48 21.84 18.71
CA TRP A 111 -1.47 20.81 19.00
C TRP A 111 -0.11 21.19 18.42
N ASP A 112 0.94 20.90 19.19
CA ASP A 112 2.32 21.02 18.76
C ASP A 112 2.89 19.63 18.50
N TYR A 113 3.40 19.42 17.29
CA TYR A 113 3.92 18.14 16.83
C TYR A 113 5.44 18.16 16.81
N GLU A 114 6.09 17.11 17.33
CA GLU A 114 7.53 16.90 17.24
C GLU A 114 7.91 16.34 15.86
N ALA A 115 7.56 17.09 14.82
CA ALA A 115 7.86 16.77 13.43
C ALA A 115 9.06 17.59 12.94
N GLY A 116 9.86 17.01 12.04
CA GLY A 116 10.96 17.74 11.41
C GLY A 116 10.48 18.97 10.61
N PRO A 117 11.34 19.98 10.40
CA PRO A 117 10.94 21.20 9.70
C PRO A 117 10.43 20.88 8.28
N GLY A 118 9.22 21.35 7.97
CA GLY A 118 8.58 21.16 6.66
C GLY A 118 7.86 19.82 6.47
N VAL A 119 7.76 18.99 7.50
CA VAL A 119 6.93 17.78 7.49
C VAL A 119 5.48 18.16 7.67
N SER A 120 4.61 17.64 6.79
CA SER A 120 3.17 17.84 6.89
C SER A 120 2.48 16.54 6.50
N THR A 121 1.68 15.99 7.40
CA THR A 121 0.87 14.80 7.19
C THR A 121 -0.61 15.10 7.38
N LEU A 122 -1.46 14.15 7.02
CA LEU A 122 -2.91 14.24 7.22
C LEU A 122 -3.25 14.47 8.71
N VAL A 123 -2.44 13.91 9.61
CA VAL A 123 -2.63 14.00 11.06
C VAL A 123 -2.28 15.40 11.55
N THR A 124 -1.11 15.92 11.17
CA THR A 124 -0.63 17.23 11.62
C THR A 124 -1.41 18.39 11.02
N GLU A 125 -1.96 18.24 9.81
CA GLU A 125 -2.69 19.33 9.15
C GLU A 125 -4.17 19.42 9.54
N PHE A 126 -4.81 18.28 9.87
CA PHE A 126 -6.22 18.24 10.25
C PHE A 126 -6.46 17.98 11.75
N ASP A 127 -5.40 17.99 12.56
CA ASP A 127 -5.44 17.76 14.00
C ASP A 127 -6.23 16.52 14.40
N VAL A 128 -5.85 15.40 13.78
CA VAL A 128 -6.55 14.11 13.91
C VAL A 128 -5.88 13.27 15.00
N VAL A 129 -5.81 13.86 16.19
CA VAL A 129 -5.18 13.25 17.38
C VAL A 129 -6.19 13.11 18.52
N CYS A 130 -5.82 12.34 19.55
CA CYS A 130 -6.62 12.11 20.76
C CYS A 130 -8.06 11.67 20.44
N ASP A 131 -9.07 12.49 20.76
CA ASP A 131 -10.49 12.20 20.50
C ASP A 131 -10.78 11.85 19.02
N LYS A 132 -10.00 12.42 18.08
CA LYS A 132 -10.18 12.24 16.64
C LYS A 132 -9.29 11.15 16.04
N ASN A 133 -8.41 10.51 16.82
CA ASN A 133 -7.45 9.50 16.33
C ASN A 133 -8.14 8.35 15.57
N GLY A 134 -9.35 7.97 16.00
CA GLY A 134 -10.16 6.93 15.34
C GLY A 134 -10.49 7.23 13.86
N LEU A 135 -10.44 8.49 13.42
CA LEU A 135 -10.75 8.87 12.04
C LEU A 135 -9.72 8.33 11.03
N ILE A 136 -8.47 8.08 11.44
CA ILE A 136 -7.45 7.46 10.57
C ILE A 136 -7.86 6.01 10.25
N ALA A 137 -8.27 5.25 11.27
CA ALA A 137 -8.74 3.88 11.11
C ALA A 137 -10.06 3.82 10.30
N VAL A 138 -10.96 4.79 10.50
CA VAL A 138 -12.18 4.94 9.68
C VAL A 138 -11.81 5.23 8.22
N SER A 139 -10.83 6.09 7.96
CA SER A 139 -10.35 6.39 6.60
C SER A 139 -9.79 5.15 5.90
N GLN A 140 -9.02 4.31 6.61
CA GLN A 140 -8.54 3.02 6.08
C GLN A 140 -9.70 2.06 5.79
N SER A 141 -10.68 1.98 6.69
CA SER A 141 -11.87 1.14 6.53
C SER A 141 -12.71 1.55 5.31
N ILE A 142 -12.91 2.86 5.10
CA ILE A 142 -13.58 3.41 3.92
C ILE A 142 -12.79 3.08 2.65
N SER A 143 -11.46 3.16 2.71
CA SER A 143 -10.60 2.81 1.57
C SER A 143 -10.76 1.33 1.20
N MET A 144 -10.82 0.42 2.18
CA MET A 144 -11.09 -1.01 1.96
C MET A 144 -12.50 -1.26 1.41
N ALA A 145 -13.51 -0.52 1.87
CA ALA A 145 -14.85 -0.55 1.28
C ALA A 145 -14.84 -0.10 -0.19
N GLY A 146 -13.99 0.88 -0.54
CA GLY A 146 -13.72 1.30 -1.91
C GLY A 146 -13.16 0.16 -2.77
N ILE A 147 -12.19 -0.61 -2.25
CA ILE A 147 -11.66 -1.80 -2.94
C ILE A 147 -12.79 -2.79 -3.26
N LEU A 148 -13.65 -3.09 -2.28
CA LEU A 148 -14.77 -4.01 -2.46
C LEU A 148 -15.74 -3.54 -3.55
N ILE A 149 -16.17 -2.28 -3.47
CA ILE A 149 -17.13 -1.71 -4.41
C ILE A 149 -16.50 -1.59 -5.81
N GLY A 150 -15.22 -1.21 -5.90
CA GLY A 150 -14.48 -1.11 -7.15
C GLY A 150 -14.35 -2.45 -7.86
N ALA A 151 -14.02 -3.52 -7.14
CA ALA A 151 -13.94 -4.86 -7.71
C ALA A 151 -15.29 -5.32 -8.31
N LEU A 152 -16.41 -5.03 -7.65
CA LEU A 152 -17.75 -5.40 -8.11
C LEU A 152 -18.21 -4.55 -9.30
N VAL A 153 -18.17 -3.22 -9.16
CA VAL A 153 -18.72 -2.28 -10.14
C VAL A 153 -17.90 -2.33 -11.44
N TYR A 154 -16.58 -2.23 -11.35
CA TYR A 154 -15.76 -2.26 -12.55
C TYR A 154 -15.64 -3.64 -13.17
N GLY A 155 -15.81 -4.73 -12.40
CA GLY A 155 -15.96 -6.06 -12.97
C GLY A 155 -17.14 -6.11 -13.95
N MET A 156 -18.30 -5.61 -13.52
CA MET A 156 -19.51 -5.51 -14.36
C MET A 156 -19.33 -4.55 -15.54
N ILE A 157 -18.71 -3.38 -15.33
CA ILE A 157 -18.43 -2.42 -16.41
C ILE A 157 -17.51 -3.05 -17.46
N SER A 158 -16.47 -3.74 -17.02
CA SER A 158 -15.49 -4.37 -17.89
C SER A 158 -16.11 -5.49 -18.74
N ASP A 159 -16.95 -6.33 -18.15
CA ASP A 159 -17.65 -7.37 -18.89
C ASP A 159 -18.67 -6.80 -19.88
N ARG A 160 -19.33 -5.67 -19.56
CA ARG A 160 -20.37 -5.07 -20.41
C ARG A 160 -19.84 -4.14 -21.51
N PHE A 161 -18.84 -3.32 -21.20
CA PHE A 161 -18.34 -2.27 -22.09
C PHE A 161 -16.98 -2.58 -22.71
N GLY A 162 -16.24 -3.56 -22.18
CA GLY A 162 -14.94 -4.00 -22.66
C GLY A 162 -13.81 -3.67 -21.69
N ARG A 163 -12.69 -4.38 -21.85
CA ARG A 163 -11.50 -4.25 -21.00
C ARG A 163 -10.84 -2.90 -21.20
N ARG A 164 -10.69 -2.47 -22.47
CA ARG A 164 -10.06 -1.18 -22.81
C ARG A 164 -10.80 -0.01 -22.19
N PHE A 165 -12.14 -0.01 -22.29
CA PHE A 165 -12.97 1.05 -21.71
C PHE A 165 -12.83 1.10 -20.18
N ALA A 166 -12.90 -0.05 -19.50
CA ALA A 166 -12.76 -0.12 -18.06
C ALA A 166 -11.38 0.37 -17.57
N ILE A 167 -10.29 0.02 -18.26
CA ILE A 167 -8.94 0.51 -17.92
C ILE A 167 -8.84 2.02 -18.09
N LEU A 168 -9.31 2.58 -19.22
CA LEU A 168 -9.25 4.02 -19.46
C LEU A 168 -10.12 4.81 -18.48
N LEU A 169 -11.29 4.28 -18.13
CA LEU A 169 -12.16 4.85 -17.11
C LEU A 169 -11.47 4.86 -15.73
N ALA A 170 -10.87 3.73 -15.35
CA ALA A 170 -10.16 3.60 -14.07
C ALA A 170 -8.97 4.55 -13.98
N ILE A 171 -8.13 4.67 -15.03
CA ILE A 171 -7.02 5.63 -15.06
C ILE A 171 -7.53 7.07 -14.93
N SER A 172 -8.61 7.40 -15.64
CA SER A 172 -9.18 8.75 -15.62
C SER A 172 -9.69 9.11 -14.23
N PHE A 173 -10.43 8.20 -13.58
CA PHE A 173 -10.93 8.42 -12.23
C PHE A 173 -9.79 8.45 -11.20
N LEU A 174 -8.81 7.56 -11.32
CA LEU A 174 -7.63 7.55 -10.45
C LEU A 174 -6.87 8.88 -10.53
N LEU A 175 -6.66 9.40 -11.73
CA LEU A 175 -6.02 10.71 -11.93
C LEU A 175 -6.84 11.85 -11.32
N VAL A 176 -8.15 11.92 -11.61
CA VAL A 176 -9.01 13.02 -11.12
C VAL A 176 -9.11 13.01 -9.61
N PHE A 177 -9.45 11.86 -9.01
CA PHE A 177 -9.62 11.76 -7.57
C PHE A 177 -8.29 11.75 -6.82
N GLY A 178 -7.22 11.18 -7.38
CA GLY A 178 -5.88 11.22 -6.78
C GLY A 178 -5.26 12.62 -6.78
N VAL A 179 -5.59 13.48 -7.74
CA VAL A 179 -5.23 14.90 -7.68
C VAL A 179 -6.17 15.65 -6.73
N ALA A 180 -7.47 15.34 -6.73
CA ALA A 180 -8.44 15.98 -5.84
C ALA A 180 -8.16 15.74 -4.36
N THR A 181 -7.63 14.56 -3.96
CA THR A 181 -7.22 14.28 -2.57
C THR A 181 -6.18 15.29 -2.08
N ALA A 182 -5.24 15.71 -2.93
CA ALA A 182 -4.22 16.72 -2.59
C ALA A 182 -4.81 18.09 -2.25
N PHE A 183 -6.00 18.42 -2.76
CA PHE A 183 -6.70 19.69 -2.52
C PHE A 183 -7.83 19.56 -1.49
N SER A 184 -7.93 18.44 -0.78
CA SER A 184 -8.98 18.24 0.21
C SER A 184 -8.82 19.25 1.38
N PRO A 185 -9.89 19.98 1.76
CA PRO A 185 -9.82 20.99 2.82
C PRO A 185 -10.02 20.41 4.22
N ASN A 186 -10.54 19.18 4.32
CA ASN A 186 -10.75 18.49 5.57
C ASN A 186 -10.67 16.97 5.37
N ILE A 187 -10.57 16.24 6.49
CA ILE A 187 -10.44 14.78 6.48
C ILE A 187 -11.64 14.06 5.86
N TYR A 188 -12.87 14.58 6.00
CA TYR A 188 -14.06 13.92 5.45
C TYR A 188 -14.09 13.97 3.91
N VAL A 189 -13.75 15.12 3.33
CA VAL A 189 -13.59 15.26 1.87
C VAL A 189 -12.44 14.39 1.37
N TYR A 190 -11.32 14.34 2.11
CA TYR A 190 -10.23 13.41 1.83
C TYR A 190 -10.72 11.96 1.78
N MET A 191 -11.48 11.50 2.76
CA MET A 191 -12.03 10.13 2.80
C MET A 191 -12.90 9.82 1.57
N VAL A 192 -13.76 10.75 1.15
CA VAL A 192 -14.62 10.58 -0.03
C VAL A 192 -13.80 10.50 -1.32
N PHE A 193 -12.83 11.39 -1.52
CA PHE A 193 -11.97 11.32 -2.70
C PHE A 193 -11.10 10.07 -2.69
N LYS A 194 -10.56 9.70 -1.52
CA LYS A 194 -9.75 8.48 -1.37
C LYS A 194 -10.56 7.22 -1.66
N PHE A 195 -11.83 7.17 -1.27
CA PHE A 195 -12.74 6.08 -1.63
C PHE A 195 -12.80 5.86 -3.15
N PHE A 196 -13.04 6.91 -3.94
CA PHE A 196 -13.10 6.80 -5.40
C PHE A 196 -11.74 6.52 -6.05
N CYS A 197 -10.66 7.05 -5.46
CA CYS A 197 -9.29 6.79 -5.86
C CYS A 197 -8.97 5.30 -5.76
N VAL A 198 -9.16 4.71 -4.57
CA VAL A 198 -8.85 3.31 -4.28
C VAL A 198 -9.80 2.35 -5.03
N THR A 199 -11.07 2.73 -5.18
CA THR A 199 -12.03 2.02 -6.05
C THR A 199 -11.46 1.88 -7.47
N SER A 200 -10.88 2.95 -8.02
CA SER A 200 -10.32 2.94 -9.37
C SER A 200 -9.00 2.19 -9.46
N SER A 201 -8.16 2.29 -8.43
CA SER A 201 -6.87 1.58 -8.32
C SER A 201 -7.03 0.06 -8.44
N VAL A 202 -7.91 -0.56 -7.63
CA VAL A 202 -8.12 -2.02 -7.69
C VAL A 202 -8.69 -2.43 -9.05
N SER A 203 -9.63 -1.66 -9.58
CA SER A 203 -10.25 -1.93 -10.86
C SER A 203 -9.25 -1.86 -12.00
N MET A 204 -8.29 -0.95 -11.92
CA MET A 204 -7.19 -0.88 -12.88
C MET A 204 -6.35 -2.16 -12.82
N THR A 205 -5.88 -2.57 -11.64
CA THR A 205 -5.08 -3.80 -11.48
C THR A 205 -5.80 -5.04 -11.99
N MET A 206 -7.09 -5.21 -11.66
CA MET A 206 -7.89 -6.35 -12.13
C MET A 206 -8.00 -6.35 -13.66
N ASN A 207 -8.38 -5.22 -14.26
CA ASN A 207 -8.61 -5.17 -15.71
C ASN A 207 -7.31 -5.26 -16.52
N VAL A 208 -6.21 -4.69 -16.02
CA VAL A 208 -4.87 -4.83 -16.58
C VAL A 208 -4.45 -6.30 -16.59
N SER A 209 -4.63 -7.00 -15.47
CA SER A 209 -4.29 -8.42 -15.33
C SER A 209 -5.14 -9.29 -16.27
N VAL A 210 -6.45 -9.05 -16.33
CA VAL A 210 -7.36 -9.79 -17.22
C VAL A 210 -7.02 -9.57 -18.68
N LEU A 211 -6.76 -8.32 -19.10
CA LEU A 211 -6.41 -8.03 -20.48
C LEU A 211 -5.06 -8.66 -20.88
N ALA A 212 -4.07 -8.66 -20.00
CA ALA A 212 -2.80 -9.34 -20.23
C ALA A 212 -3.00 -10.85 -20.43
N LEU A 213 -3.84 -11.48 -19.61
CA LEU A 213 -4.13 -12.91 -19.68
C LEU A 213 -4.98 -13.29 -20.90
N GLU A 214 -5.90 -12.44 -21.34
CA GLU A 214 -6.74 -12.70 -22.51
C GLU A 214 -5.94 -12.63 -23.84
N TRP A 215 -4.79 -11.94 -23.84
CA TRP A 215 -3.86 -11.88 -24.98
C TRP A 215 -2.67 -12.83 -24.88
N ALA A 216 -2.47 -13.48 -23.72
CA ALA A 216 -1.41 -14.45 -23.49
C ALA A 216 -1.91 -15.89 -23.69
N ASP A 217 -1.03 -16.78 -24.17
CA ASP A 217 -1.31 -18.21 -24.16
C ASP A 217 -1.39 -18.73 -22.70
N PRO A 218 -2.27 -19.70 -22.40
CA PRO A 218 -2.38 -20.30 -21.07
C PRO A 218 -1.05 -20.81 -20.47
N SER A 219 -0.09 -21.22 -21.31
CA SER A 219 1.25 -21.63 -20.85
C SER A 219 2.10 -20.48 -20.28
N LYS A 220 1.87 -19.25 -20.75
CA LYS A 220 2.61 -18.04 -20.32
C LYS A 220 1.82 -17.16 -19.37
N ALA A 221 0.55 -17.49 -19.10
CA ALA A 221 -0.31 -16.78 -18.16
C ALA A 221 0.36 -16.53 -16.80
N ALA A 222 0.98 -17.55 -16.21
CA ALA A 222 1.66 -17.41 -14.92
C ALA A 222 2.82 -16.41 -14.97
N LEU A 223 3.60 -16.41 -16.06
CA LEU A 223 4.68 -15.45 -16.27
C LEU A 223 4.14 -14.04 -16.38
N CYS A 224 3.08 -13.81 -17.16
CA CYS A 224 2.45 -12.48 -17.31
C CYS A 224 2.00 -11.92 -15.96
N THR A 225 1.30 -12.73 -15.15
CA THR A 225 0.84 -12.30 -13.83
C THR A 225 2.02 -11.96 -12.91
N MET A 226 3.07 -12.78 -12.89
CA MET A 226 4.23 -12.52 -12.04
C MET A 226 4.99 -11.27 -12.44
N VAL A 227 5.14 -11.00 -13.75
CA VAL A 227 5.76 -9.75 -14.23
C VAL A 227 4.93 -8.54 -13.77
N ILE A 228 3.60 -8.60 -13.87
CA ILE A 228 2.70 -7.54 -13.41
C ILE A 228 2.86 -7.28 -11.89
N LEU A 229 2.99 -8.34 -11.09
CA LEU A 229 3.21 -8.24 -9.65
C LEU A 229 4.60 -7.68 -9.31
N CYS A 230 5.66 -8.07 -10.02
CA CYS A 230 6.99 -7.46 -9.82
C CYS A 230 6.97 -5.95 -10.07
N PHE A 231 6.22 -5.47 -11.07
CA PHE A 231 6.06 -4.03 -11.30
C PHE A 231 5.27 -3.33 -10.19
N SER A 232 4.32 -4.02 -9.55
CA SER A 232 3.66 -3.53 -8.34
C SER A 232 4.69 -3.32 -7.21
N GLY A 233 5.58 -4.30 -6.99
CA GLY A 233 6.68 -4.19 -6.03
C GLY A 233 7.64 -3.03 -6.34
N ILE A 234 8.01 -2.84 -7.62
CA ILE A 234 8.80 -1.67 -8.06
C ILE A 234 8.07 -0.36 -7.71
N GLY A 235 6.75 -0.32 -7.89
CA GLY A 235 5.93 0.81 -7.47
C GLY A 235 6.06 1.09 -5.97
N GLN A 236 5.87 0.07 -5.13
CA GLN A 236 6.05 0.23 -3.68
C GLN A 236 7.48 0.67 -3.29
N MET A 237 8.52 0.15 -3.94
CA MET A 237 9.90 0.60 -3.71
C MET A 237 10.08 2.08 -4.06
N SER A 238 9.53 2.49 -5.21
CA SER A 238 9.59 3.88 -5.65
C SER A 238 8.82 4.82 -4.70
N LEU A 239 7.69 4.36 -4.14
CA LEU A 239 6.93 5.10 -3.15
C LEU A 239 7.77 5.43 -1.92
N SER A 240 8.48 4.45 -1.34
CA SER A 240 9.38 4.69 -0.20
C SER A 240 10.42 5.76 -0.49
N GLY A 241 11.03 5.70 -1.68
CA GLY A 241 12.03 6.69 -2.09
C GLY A 241 11.44 8.10 -2.28
N ILE A 242 10.29 8.21 -2.95
CA ILE A 242 9.63 9.50 -3.17
C ILE A 242 9.12 10.08 -1.85
N ALA A 243 8.52 9.26 -0.99
CA ALA A 243 8.00 9.69 0.31
C ALA A 243 9.11 10.11 1.30
N TYR A 244 10.33 9.56 1.16
CA TYR A 244 11.49 10.01 1.91
C TYR A 244 12.00 11.40 1.45
N LEU A 245 11.86 11.71 0.16
CA LEU A 245 12.26 13.02 -0.39
C LEU A 245 11.21 14.11 -0.17
N ILE A 246 9.93 13.73 -0.18
CA ILE A 246 8.79 14.65 -0.11
C ILE A 246 7.97 14.38 1.15
N HIS A 247 8.19 15.23 2.15
CA HIS A 247 7.52 15.12 3.46
C HIS A 247 6.15 15.81 3.52
N ASN A 248 5.77 16.57 2.49
CA ASN A 248 4.44 17.18 2.41
C ASN A 248 3.48 16.24 1.67
N TRP A 249 2.46 15.75 2.37
CA TRP A 249 1.54 14.76 1.84
C TRP A 249 0.75 15.25 0.61
N ARG A 250 0.42 16.55 0.50
CA ARG A 250 -0.30 17.10 -0.65
C ARG A 250 0.56 17.08 -1.91
N ILE A 251 1.80 17.53 -1.78
CA ILE A 251 2.79 17.50 -2.88
C ILE A 251 3.09 16.06 -3.28
N LEU A 252 3.21 15.16 -2.30
CA LEU A 252 3.40 13.74 -2.53
C LEU A 252 2.29 13.16 -3.42
N GLN A 253 1.01 13.42 -3.11
CA GLN A 253 -0.11 12.96 -3.96
C GLN A 253 -0.01 13.50 -5.40
N LEU A 254 0.28 14.78 -5.59
CA LEU A 254 0.43 15.38 -6.92
C LEU A 254 1.56 14.73 -7.72
N VAL A 255 2.72 14.52 -7.09
CA VAL A 255 3.88 13.88 -7.73
C VAL A 255 3.56 12.44 -8.13
N LEU A 256 2.90 11.67 -7.26
CA LEU A 256 2.56 10.27 -7.52
C LEU A 256 1.58 10.09 -8.69
N PHE A 257 0.59 10.99 -8.84
CA PHE A 257 -0.43 10.86 -9.88
C PHE A 257 -0.13 11.65 -11.16
N SER A 258 0.77 12.64 -11.13
CA SER A 258 1.13 13.43 -12.33
C SER A 258 1.54 12.59 -13.57
N PRO A 259 2.27 11.47 -13.46
CA PRO A 259 2.66 10.68 -14.63
C PRO A 259 1.47 9.97 -15.29
N LEU A 260 0.34 9.80 -14.59
CA LEU A 260 -0.87 9.20 -15.16
C LEU A 260 -1.44 10.00 -16.32
N VAL A 261 -1.19 11.32 -16.41
CA VAL A 261 -1.65 12.14 -17.55
C VAL A 261 -1.02 11.63 -18.85
N ILE A 262 0.30 11.42 -18.84
CA ILE A 262 1.05 10.93 -20.00
C ILE A 262 0.64 9.49 -20.31
N LEU A 263 0.49 8.66 -19.28
CA LEU A 263 0.08 7.27 -19.46
C LEU A 263 -1.36 7.14 -19.97
N LEU A 264 -2.29 8.01 -19.55
CA LEU A 264 -3.66 8.03 -20.07
C LEU A 264 -3.66 8.32 -21.57
N GLY A 265 -2.90 9.34 -22.01
CA GLY A 265 -2.73 9.65 -23.42
C GLY A 265 -2.11 8.49 -24.21
N ALA A 266 -1.01 7.91 -23.71
CA ALA A 266 -0.33 6.78 -24.35
C ALA A 266 -1.25 5.55 -24.47
N HIS A 267 -1.98 5.20 -23.41
CA HIS A 267 -2.87 4.04 -23.39
C HIS A 267 -4.14 4.26 -24.21
N TYR A 268 -4.63 5.50 -24.32
CA TYR A 268 -5.76 5.79 -25.20
C TYR A 268 -5.47 5.38 -26.65
N TRP A 269 -4.25 5.62 -27.14
CA TRP A 269 -3.82 5.28 -28.49
C TRP A 269 -3.33 3.83 -28.64
N PHE A 270 -2.59 3.33 -27.66
CA PHE A 270 -1.90 2.05 -27.77
C PHE A 270 -2.80 0.84 -27.44
N LEU A 271 -3.68 0.96 -26.44
CA LEU A 271 -4.36 -0.17 -25.82
C LEU A 271 -5.36 -0.84 -26.78
N PRO A 272 -5.17 -2.12 -27.14
CA PRO A 272 -6.15 -2.89 -27.91
C PRO A 272 -7.32 -3.30 -27.02
N GLU A 273 -8.47 -3.57 -27.65
CA GLU A 273 -9.56 -4.26 -26.95
C GLU A 273 -9.29 -5.77 -26.91
N SER A 274 -9.87 -6.47 -25.93
CA SER A 274 -9.78 -7.92 -25.87
C SER A 274 -10.43 -8.59 -27.08
N ALA A 275 -9.63 -9.36 -27.83
CA ALA A 275 -10.15 -10.15 -28.95
C ALA A 275 -11.20 -11.16 -28.47
N ARG A 276 -11.01 -11.78 -27.30
CA ARG A 276 -11.95 -12.72 -26.71
C ARG A 276 -13.28 -12.06 -26.37
N TRP A 277 -13.26 -10.89 -25.75
CA TRP A 277 -14.47 -10.13 -25.42
C TRP A 277 -15.24 -9.69 -26.68
N LEU A 278 -14.52 -9.26 -27.72
CA LEU A 278 -15.14 -8.89 -29.00
C LEU A 278 -15.86 -10.07 -29.66
N LEU A 279 -15.28 -11.28 -29.58
CA LEU A 279 -15.89 -12.50 -30.10
C LEU A 279 -17.15 -12.89 -29.31
N THR A 280 -17.10 -12.89 -27.97
CA THR A 280 -18.27 -13.23 -27.15
C THR A 280 -19.42 -12.23 -27.30
N HIS A 281 -19.13 -10.99 -27.68
CA HIS A 281 -20.13 -9.96 -27.98
C HIS A 281 -20.58 -9.92 -29.45
N GLY A 282 -20.17 -10.89 -30.28
CA GLY A 282 -20.55 -10.98 -31.69
C GLY A 282 -19.93 -9.90 -32.59
N LYS A 283 -18.97 -9.11 -32.10
CA LYS A 283 -18.29 -8.04 -32.86
C LYS A 283 -17.15 -8.60 -33.73
N LYS A 284 -17.48 -9.60 -34.57
CA LYS A 284 -16.52 -10.40 -35.36
C LYS A 284 -15.54 -9.55 -36.18
N LYS A 285 -16.04 -8.59 -36.97
CA LYS A 285 -15.19 -7.70 -37.79
C LYS A 285 -14.14 -6.94 -36.97
N LYS A 286 -14.50 -6.48 -35.76
CA LYS A 286 -13.56 -5.78 -34.86
C LYS A 286 -12.54 -6.75 -34.27
N ALA A 287 -12.97 -7.94 -33.87
CA ALA A 287 -12.07 -8.99 -33.36
C ALA A 287 -11.04 -9.39 -34.42
N GLN A 288 -11.47 -9.64 -35.65
CA GLN A 288 -10.58 -9.98 -36.77
C GLN A 288 -9.57 -8.87 -37.04
N LYS A 289 -9.99 -7.60 -37.01
CA LYS A 289 -9.07 -6.45 -37.18
C LYS A 289 -7.98 -6.40 -36.10
N GLU A 290 -8.32 -6.63 -34.83
CA GLU A 290 -7.33 -6.63 -33.74
C GLU A 290 -6.40 -7.86 -33.82
N LEU A 291 -6.92 -9.04 -34.16
CA LEU A 291 -6.11 -10.24 -34.36
C LEU A 291 -5.14 -10.10 -35.55
N GLN A 292 -5.61 -9.53 -36.66
CA GLN A 292 -4.76 -9.21 -37.82
C GLN A 292 -3.70 -8.17 -37.48
N ARG A 293 -4.02 -7.17 -36.65
CA ARG A 293 -3.05 -6.19 -36.14
C ARG A 293 -1.97 -6.87 -35.31
N ALA A 294 -2.36 -7.76 -34.40
CA ALA A 294 -1.43 -8.55 -33.59
C ALA A 294 -0.53 -9.44 -34.47
N ALA A 295 -1.10 -10.17 -35.43
CA ALA A 295 -0.37 -11.01 -36.38
C ALA A 295 0.63 -10.20 -37.21
N ARG A 296 0.23 -9.04 -37.72
CA ARG A 296 1.11 -8.13 -38.48
C ARG A 296 2.31 -7.67 -37.66
N ILE A 297 2.10 -7.31 -36.40
CA ILE A 297 3.18 -6.88 -35.49
C ILE A 297 4.12 -8.04 -35.17
N ASN A 298 3.58 -9.24 -35.03
CA ASN A 298 4.34 -10.47 -34.84
C ASN A 298 4.96 -11.03 -36.13
N ARG A 299 4.74 -10.39 -37.28
CA ARG A 299 5.18 -10.83 -38.62
C ARG A 299 4.64 -12.21 -39.02
N MET A 300 3.47 -12.58 -38.50
CA MET A 300 2.74 -13.81 -38.83
C MET A 300 1.56 -13.50 -39.75
N LYS A 301 1.16 -14.48 -40.57
CA LYS A 301 -0.09 -14.41 -41.36
C LYS A 301 -1.14 -15.24 -40.65
N LEU A 302 -2.31 -14.66 -40.44
CA LEU A 302 -3.44 -15.37 -39.85
C LEU A 302 -4.12 -16.21 -40.95
N PRO A 303 -4.21 -17.55 -40.81
CA PRO A 303 -4.89 -18.41 -41.78
C PRO A 303 -6.38 -18.03 -41.96
N GLU A 304 -6.87 -18.07 -43.20
CA GLU A 304 -8.28 -17.77 -43.52
C GLU A 304 -9.24 -18.79 -42.88
N ASP A 305 -8.84 -20.05 -42.76
CA ASP A 305 -9.62 -21.11 -42.12
C ASP A 305 -9.96 -20.80 -40.64
N LEU A 306 -9.01 -20.19 -39.90
CA LEU A 306 -9.23 -19.79 -38.50
C LEU A 306 -10.12 -18.56 -38.39
N LEU A 307 -10.07 -17.66 -39.37
CA LEU A 307 -10.97 -16.52 -39.48
C LEU A 307 -12.42 -16.96 -39.74
N ASP A 308 -12.61 -18.07 -40.45
CA ASP A 308 -13.92 -18.65 -40.73
C ASP A 308 -14.48 -19.48 -39.56
N GLN A 309 -13.64 -20.18 -38.80
CA GLN A 309 -14.05 -20.83 -37.55
C GLN A 309 -14.58 -19.82 -36.52
N ILE A 310 -13.94 -18.64 -36.43
CA ILE A 310 -14.45 -17.50 -35.65
C ILE A 310 -15.88 -17.09 -36.09
N ASN A 311 -16.18 -17.22 -37.39
CA ASN A 311 -17.49 -16.87 -37.93
C ASN A 311 -18.57 -17.92 -37.58
N MET A 312 -18.23 -19.17 -37.29
CA MET A 312 -19.20 -20.24 -37.02
C MET A 312 -19.58 -20.39 -35.54
N GLU A 313 -18.69 -20.11 -34.56
CA GLU A 313 -18.89 -20.50 -33.15
C GLU A 313 -19.60 -19.49 -32.21
N CYS A 314 -20.11 -18.35 -32.68
CA CYS A 314 -20.62 -17.28 -31.79
C CYS A 314 -22.09 -17.47 -31.35
N THR A 315 -22.43 -18.59 -30.72
CA THR A 315 -23.69 -18.77 -29.96
C THR A 315 -23.38 -19.03 -28.48
N SER A 316 -22.63 -18.13 -27.84
CA SER A 316 -22.51 -18.16 -26.38
C SER A 316 -23.79 -17.58 -25.78
N GLU A 317 -24.59 -18.40 -25.12
CA GLU A 317 -25.68 -17.91 -24.26
C GLU A 317 -25.11 -16.94 -23.23
N ARG A 318 -25.77 -15.78 -23.06
CA ARG A 318 -25.45 -14.85 -21.98
C ARG A 318 -25.86 -15.47 -20.65
N ARG A 319 -24.90 -16.06 -19.94
CA ARG A 319 -25.11 -16.55 -18.58
C ARG A 319 -25.05 -15.39 -17.59
N ASN A 320 -25.88 -15.49 -16.55
CA ASN A 320 -26.00 -14.46 -15.54
C ASN A 320 -24.92 -14.65 -14.46
N MET A 321 -24.44 -13.58 -13.82
CA MET A 321 -23.37 -13.68 -12.80
C MET A 321 -23.75 -14.61 -11.63
N PHE A 322 -25.04 -14.67 -11.31
CA PHE A 322 -25.59 -15.54 -10.26
C PHE A 322 -25.57 -17.03 -10.62
N ASP A 323 -25.32 -17.39 -11.88
CA ASP A 323 -25.24 -18.81 -12.29
C ASP A 323 -24.01 -19.50 -11.67
N ILE A 324 -23.00 -18.73 -11.24
CA ILE A 324 -21.86 -19.22 -10.46
C ILE A 324 -22.32 -19.89 -9.16
N PHE A 325 -23.34 -19.35 -8.50
CA PHE A 325 -23.88 -19.90 -7.26
C PHE A 325 -24.93 -20.99 -7.46
N LYS A 326 -25.58 -21.02 -8.63
CA LYS A 326 -26.53 -22.09 -8.99
C LYS A 326 -25.83 -23.39 -9.33
N ILE A 327 -24.69 -23.30 -10.01
CA ILE A 327 -23.95 -24.48 -10.48
C ILE A 327 -23.07 -25.02 -9.34
N PRO A 328 -23.30 -26.27 -8.86
CA PRO A 328 -22.70 -26.75 -7.61
C PRO A 328 -21.17 -26.82 -7.63
N TYR A 329 -20.56 -27.16 -8.77
CA TYR A 329 -19.09 -27.20 -8.88
C TYR A 329 -18.47 -25.79 -8.90
N LEU A 330 -19.09 -24.82 -9.60
CA LEU A 330 -18.64 -23.43 -9.61
C LEU A 330 -18.77 -22.79 -8.24
N ARG A 331 -19.87 -23.07 -7.53
CA ARG A 331 -20.07 -22.64 -6.14
C ARG A 331 -18.96 -23.15 -5.23
N LYS A 332 -18.61 -24.44 -5.33
CA LYS A 332 -17.50 -25.03 -4.56
C LYS A 332 -16.18 -24.31 -4.82
N TYR A 333 -15.81 -24.10 -6.08
CA TYR A 333 -14.57 -23.40 -6.42
C TYR A 333 -14.58 -21.93 -5.97
N THR A 334 -15.71 -21.24 -6.11
CA THR A 334 -15.84 -19.83 -5.70
C THR A 334 -15.68 -19.67 -4.19
N LEU A 335 -16.28 -20.54 -3.38
CA LEU A 335 -16.14 -20.51 -1.92
C LEU A 335 -14.70 -20.82 -1.48
N ILE A 336 -14.06 -21.83 -2.09
CA ILE A 336 -12.66 -22.18 -1.77
C ILE A 336 -11.73 -21.02 -2.14
N MET A 337 -11.82 -20.50 -3.37
CA MET A 337 -10.97 -19.40 -3.82
C MET A 337 -11.24 -18.11 -3.02
N GLY A 338 -12.50 -17.86 -2.64
CA GLY A 338 -12.88 -16.73 -1.79
C GLY A 338 -12.27 -16.81 -0.40
N PHE A 339 -12.27 -17.99 0.23
CA PHE A 339 -11.63 -18.20 1.53
C PHE A 339 -10.11 -18.03 1.45
N ILE A 340 -9.48 -18.58 0.42
CA ILE A 340 -8.03 -18.43 0.22
C ILE A 340 -7.66 -16.97 0.00
N TRP A 341 -8.42 -16.25 -0.83
CA TRP A 341 -8.23 -14.81 -1.04
C TRP A 341 -8.42 -14.01 0.23
N PHE A 342 -9.43 -14.35 1.04
CA PHE A 342 -9.65 -13.72 2.33
C PHE A 342 -8.45 -13.90 3.26
N ALA A 343 -7.96 -15.13 3.44
CA ALA A 343 -6.81 -15.41 4.29
C ALA A 343 -5.53 -14.69 3.82
N ALA A 344 -5.25 -14.73 2.50
CA ALA A 344 -4.09 -14.05 1.93
C ALA A 344 -4.19 -12.52 2.03
N SER A 345 -5.37 -11.94 1.78
CA SER A 345 -5.59 -10.50 1.87
C SER A 345 -5.50 -10.01 3.32
N LEU A 346 -6.03 -10.76 4.28
CA LEU A 346 -5.94 -10.43 5.70
C LEU A 346 -4.48 -10.36 6.16
N LEU A 347 -3.67 -11.36 5.76
CA LEU A 347 -2.24 -11.37 6.08
C LEU A 347 -1.51 -10.21 5.40
N PHE A 348 -1.73 -10.02 4.10
CA PHE A 348 -1.03 -9.00 3.31
C PHE A 348 -1.35 -7.58 3.79
N TYR A 349 -2.63 -7.21 3.87
CA TYR A 349 -3.04 -5.87 4.30
C TYR A 349 -2.84 -5.65 5.80
N GLY A 350 -3.01 -6.69 6.63
CA GLY A 350 -2.77 -6.61 8.07
C GLY A 350 -1.32 -6.27 8.41
N LEU A 351 -0.36 -6.84 7.68
CA LEU A 351 1.06 -6.52 7.83
C LEU A 351 1.41 -5.18 7.15
N SER A 352 0.94 -4.97 5.91
CA SER A 352 1.35 -3.80 5.11
C SER A 352 0.78 -2.48 5.61
N LEU A 353 -0.42 -2.46 6.19
CA LEU A 353 -1.01 -1.24 6.74
C LEU A 353 -0.49 -0.91 8.15
N ASN A 354 0.15 -1.88 8.82
CA ASN A 354 0.64 -1.72 10.19
C ASN A 354 2.18 -1.60 10.26
N ILE A 355 2.81 -1.16 9.16
CA ILE A 355 4.29 -1.05 9.05
C ILE A 355 4.88 -0.09 10.11
N GLY A 356 4.11 0.91 10.56
CA GLY A 356 4.54 1.82 11.62
C GLY A 356 4.78 1.15 12.98
N SER A 357 4.19 -0.02 13.24
CA SER A 357 4.33 -0.72 14.53
C SER A 357 5.64 -1.49 14.70
N PHE A 358 6.42 -1.68 13.63
CA PHE A 358 7.67 -2.44 13.66
C PHE A 358 8.84 -1.67 14.30
N GLY A 359 8.67 -0.40 14.66
CA GLY A 359 9.65 0.40 15.40
C GLY A 359 10.94 0.77 14.62
N LEU A 360 11.10 0.27 13.39
CA LEU A 360 12.07 0.72 12.41
C LEU A 360 11.54 1.94 11.64
N ASN A 361 12.45 2.65 10.96
CA ASN A 361 12.08 3.74 10.06
C ASN A 361 11.08 3.24 8.99
N ILE A 362 9.90 3.87 8.93
CA ILE A 362 8.76 3.45 8.09
C ILE A 362 9.13 3.36 6.59
N TYR A 363 9.98 4.26 6.11
CA TYR A 363 10.43 4.29 4.71
C TYR A 363 11.31 3.08 4.38
N LEU A 364 12.25 2.76 5.29
CA LEU A 364 13.16 1.63 5.14
C LEU A 364 12.40 0.30 5.22
N THR A 365 11.50 0.15 6.19
CA THR A 365 10.71 -1.08 6.36
C THR A 365 9.85 -1.35 5.11
N GLN A 366 9.16 -0.33 4.60
CA GLN A 366 8.39 -0.46 3.36
C GLN A 366 9.27 -0.79 2.15
N PHE A 367 10.48 -0.20 2.07
CA PHE A 367 11.41 -0.49 0.98
C PHE A 367 11.88 -1.95 1.02
N ILE A 368 12.21 -2.47 2.21
CA ILE A 368 12.62 -3.87 2.39
C ILE A 368 11.48 -4.82 2.03
N PHE A 369 10.24 -4.54 2.46
CA PHE A 369 9.09 -5.37 2.14
C PHE A 369 8.87 -5.46 0.62
N ALA A 370 8.90 -4.31 -0.05
CA ALA A 370 8.77 -4.24 -1.50
C ALA A 370 9.95 -4.92 -2.25
N LEU A 371 11.16 -4.80 -1.72
CA LEU A 371 12.35 -5.45 -2.26
C LEU A 371 12.27 -6.97 -2.15
N VAL A 372 11.73 -7.50 -1.04
CA VAL A 372 11.55 -8.95 -0.82
C VAL A 372 10.42 -9.52 -1.69
N GLU A 373 9.42 -8.71 -2.04
CA GLU A 373 8.31 -9.14 -2.89
C GLU A 373 8.77 -9.56 -4.31
N ILE A 374 9.76 -8.86 -4.88
CA ILE A 374 10.27 -9.13 -6.24
C ILE A 374 10.91 -10.54 -6.35
N PRO A 375 11.94 -10.91 -5.56
CA PRO A 375 12.52 -12.25 -5.62
C PRO A 375 11.51 -13.32 -5.16
N ALA A 376 10.59 -13.01 -4.25
CA ALA A 376 9.53 -13.93 -3.86
C ALA A 376 8.60 -14.27 -5.04
N ASN A 377 8.18 -13.29 -5.84
CA ASN A 377 7.36 -13.50 -7.03
C ASN A 377 8.11 -14.33 -8.10
N VAL A 378 9.40 -14.05 -8.32
CA VAL A 378 10.24 -14.82 -9.25
C VAL A 378 10.39 -16.27 -8.78
N CYS A 379 10.70 -16.48 -7.49
CA CYS A 379 10.79 -17.82 -6.90
C CYS A 379 9.45 -18.57 -6.99
N GLY A 380 8.34 -17.87 -6.73
CA GLY A 380 6.98 -18.40 -6.86
C GLY A 380 6.68 -18.93 -8.26
N LEU A 381 7.15 -18.24 -9.31
CA LEU A 381 7.02 -18.74 -10.68
C LEU A 381 7.71 -20.10 -10.89
N PHE A 382 8.95 -20.24 -10.42
CA PHE A 382 9.71 -21.49 -10.53
C PHE A 382 9.06 -22.62 -9.73
N LEU A 383 8.64 -22.33 -8.49
CA LEU A 383 7.99 -23.31 -7.62
C LEU A 383 6.65 -23.80 -8.19
N ILE A 384 5.82 -22.89 -8.72
CA ILE A 384 4.53 -23.25 -9.33
C ILE A 384 4.73 -24.15 -10.56
N GLN A 385 5.79 -23.91 -11.35
CA GLN A 385 6.11 -24.75 -12.52
C GLN A 385 6.60 -26.14 -12.13
N HIS A 386 7.32 -26.27 -11.00
CA HIS A 386 7.92 -27.54 -10.59
C HIS A 386 7.00 -28.40 -9.69
N PHE A 387 6.43 -27.80 -8.63
CA PHE A 387 5.65 -28.49 -7.60
C PHE A 387 4.13 -28.36 -7.81
N GLY A 388 3.71 -27.56 -8.79
CA GLY A 388 2.31 -27.27 -9.05
C GLY A 388 1.71 -26.25 -8.07
N ARG A 389 0.61 -25.63 -8.49
CA ARG A 389 0.00 -24.48 -7.80
C ARG A 389 -0.53 -24.79 -6.40
N ARG A 390 -1.25 -25.90 -6.25
CA ARG A 390 -1.95 -26.24 -4.99
C ARG A 390 -1.01 -26.52 -3.82
N LEU A 391 0.09 -27.24 -4.08
CA LEU A 391 1.06 -27.57 -3.04
C LEU A 391 1.80 -26.31 -2.58
N CYS A 392 2.27 -25.48 -3.53
CA CYS A 392 2.93 -24.21 -3.22
C CYS A 392 2.05 -23.30 -2.35
N GLU A 393 0.79 -23.12 -2.76
CA GLU A 393 -0.17 -22.26 -2.05
C GLU A 393 -0.43 -22.75 -0.62
N ALA A 394 -0.61 -24.06 -0.42
CA ALA A 394 -0.77 -24.64 0.91
C ALA A 394 0.49 -24.45 1.79
N CYS A 395 1.68 -24.72 1.23
CA CYS A 395 2.94 -24.57 1.96
C CYS A 395 3.19 -23.12 2.38
N PHE A 396 2.96 -22.14 1.49
CA PHE A 396 3.15 -20.73 1.82
C PHE A 396 2.15 -20.22 2.86
N LEU A 397 0.88 -20.63 2.79
CA LEU A 397 -0.11 -20.25 3.81
C LEU A 397 0.21 -20.85 5.18
N ILE A 398 0.64 -22.12 5.22
CA ILE A 398 1.07 -22.76 6.47
C ILE A 398 2.30 -22.05 7.03
N PHE A 399 3.30 -21.77 6.19
CA PHE A 399 4.51 -21.07 6.59
C PHE A 399 4.23 -19.64 7.10
N GLY A 400 3.40 -18.87 6.40
CA GLY A 400 2.99 -17.54 6.84
C GLY A 400 2.24 -17.57 8.16
N GLY A 401 1.32 -18.53 8.33
CA GLY A 401 0.58 -18.72 9.57
C GLY A 401 1.47 -19.13 10.74
N THR A 402 2.41 -20.06 10.54
CA THR A 402 3.35 -20.46 11.59
C THR A 402 4.29 -19.33 11.96
N ALA A 403 4.77 -18.54 10.99
CA ALA A 403 5.58 -17.35 11.27
C ALA A 403 4.85 -16.34 12.15
N CYS A 404 3.57 -16.05 11.87
CA CYS A 404 2.76 -15.17 12.73
C CYS A 404 2.59 -15.71 14.16
N LEU A 405 2.44 -17.03 14.33
CA LEU A 405 2.37 -17.64 15.67
C LEU A 405 3.71 -17.59 16.40
N VAL A 406 4.83 -17.75 15.70
CA VAL A 406 6.18 -17.63 16.27
C VAL A 406 6.44 -16.23 16.79
N VAL A 407 5.97 -15.19 16.09
CA VAL A 407 6.10 -13.79 16.55
C VAL A 407 5.49 -13.59 17.94
N LEU A 408 4.39 -14.28 18.28
CA LEU A 408 3.78 -14.21 19.61
C LEU A 408 4.63 -14.85 20.71
N ALA A 409 5.50 -15.81 20.35
CA ALA A 409 6.39 -16.49 21.28
C ALA A 409 7.68 -15.70 21.57
N VAL A 410 7.99 -14.65 20.79
CA VAL A 410 9.17 -13.82 20.99
C VAL A 410 8.88 -12.78 22.09
N PRO A 411 9.60 -12.82 23.23
CA PRO A 411 9.40 -11.83 24.29
C PRO A 411 9.86 -10.44 23.83
N LYS A 412 9.06 -9.41 24.17
CA LYS A 412 9.26 -8.01 23.75
C LYS A 412 10.67 -7.47 24.05
N GLY A 413 11.34 -8.00 25.08
CA GLY A 413 12.68 -7.57 25.51
C GLY A 413 13.83 -7.86 24.53
N ILE A 414 13.70 -8.86 23.65
CA ILE A 414 14.76 -9.19 22.67
C ILE A 414 14.73 -8.24 21.46
N LEU A 415 13.54 -7.74 21.08
CA LEU A 415 13.42 -6.73 20.01
C LEU A 415 14.07 -5.39 20.42
N SER A 416 13.98 -4.99 21.70
CA SER A 416 14.61 -3.77 22.20
C SER A 416 16.14 -3.82 22.20
N GLU A 417 16.78 -4.98 22.34
CA GLU A 417 18.24 -5.08 22.28
C GLU A 417 18.79 -5.00 20.85
N LEU A 418 18.06 -5.50 19.84
CA LEU A 418 18.39 -5.24 18.42
C LEU A 418 18.24 -3.75 18.05
N HIS A 419 17.32 -3.03 18.70
CA HIS A 419 17.15 -1.58 18.53
C HIS A 419 18.34 -0.78 19.07
N VAL A 420 18.94 -1.17 20.20
CA VAL A 420 20.09 -0.46 20.79
C VAL A 420 21.36 -0.67 19.96
N CYS A 421 21.59 -1.88 19.44
CA CYS A 421 22.76 -2.15 18.59
C CYS A 421 22.77 -1.39 17.25
N SER A 422 21.61 -0.95 16.77
CA SER A 422 21.49 -0.17 15.53
C SER A 422 21.68 1.34 15.73
N CYS A 423 21.37 1.86 16.93
CA CYS A 423 21.50 3.28 17.27
C CYS A 423 22.82 3.63 18.01
N CYS A 424 23.55 2.67 18.58
CA CYS A 424 24.85 2.91 19.23
C CYS A 424 26.02 3.02 18.24
N ARG A 425 25.91 3.89 17.23
CA ARG A 425 27.06 4.29 16.39
C ARG A 425 27.21 5.82 16.32
N HIS A 426 27.21 6.48 17.48
CA HIS A 426 27.92 7.75 17.68
C HIS A 426 28.46 7.85 19.11
N PRO A 427 29.69 8.37 19.31
CA PRO A 427 30.41 8.25 20.57
C PRO A 427 29.88 9.27 21.58
N ARG A 428 29.43 8.80 22.75
CA ARG A 428 29.33 9.67 23.93
C ARG A 428 30.75 10.03 24.36
N SER A 429 31.07 11.30 24.27
CA SER A 429 32.20 11.91 24.95
C SER A 429 32.10 11.66 26.45
N THR A 430 33.14 11.05 26.98
CA THR A 430 33.46 10.93 28.39
C THR A 430 33.63 12.30 29.04
N ASP A 431 32.93 12.55 30.14
CA ASP A 431 33.43 13.41 31.21
C ASP A 431 33.41 12.62 32.52
N GLN A 432 34.59 12.55 33.15
CA GLN A 432 34.88 11.90 34.42
C GLN A 432 34.79 12.90 35.58
N ALA A 433 34.56 12.31 36.77
CA ALA A 433 34.91 12.78 38.13
C ALA A 433 33.87 13.70 38.81
N ALA A 434 33.53 13.57 40.11
CA ALA A 434 34.17 12.89 41.24
C ALA A 434 33.19 12.68 42.43
N GLY A 435 33.49 11.70 43.29
CA GLY A 435 33.04 11.58 44.70
C GLY A 435 31.79 10.70 44.92
N GLY A 436 31.75 9.69 45.79
CA GLY A 436 32.68 9.12 46.77
C GLY A 436 31.92 8.09 47.64
N LEU A 437 32.59 7.01 48.08
CA LEU A 437 32.22 6.03 49.14
C LEU A 437 30.86 5.29 48.99
N SER A 438 30.65 4.00 49.27
CA SER A 438 31.40 2.95 49.97
C SER A 438 30.66 1.60 49.81
N LEU A 439 31.42 0.52 49.60
CA LEU A 439 31.27 -0.85 50.15
C LEU A 439 29.89 -1.54 50.23
N HIS A 440 29.68 -2.58 49.42
CA HIS A 440 29.62 -3.97 49.93
C HIS A 440 29.67 -5.03 48.82
N HIS A 441 30.45 -6.09 49.09
CA HIS A 441 30.57 -7.40 48.41
C HIS A 441 29.23 -7.97 47.87
N SER A 442 29.17 -8.75 46.78
CA SER A 442 29.87 -10.04 46.61
C SER A 442 29.80 -10.61 45.18
N HIS A 443 30.97 -11.07 44.70
CA HIS A 443 31.31 -12.16 43.77
C HIS A 443 30.25 -12.85 42.90
N ALA A 444 30.46 -12.82 41.57
CA ALA A 444 31.00 -13.92 40.73
C ALA A 444 30.86 -13.49 39.24
N ASP A 445 31.93 -13.11 38.52
CA ASP A 445 32.86 -13.99 37.76
C ASP A 445 32.07 -14.98 36.86
N ILE A 446 32.24 -15.13 35.53
CA ILE A 446 33.40 -15.18 34.62
C ILE A 446 32.80 -15.09 33.17
N TRP A 447 33.22 -14.31 32.16
CA TRP A 447 34.43 -14.43 31.32
C TRP A 447 34.57 -13.20 30.37
N HIS A 448 35.73 -12.54 30.47
CA HIS A 448 36.44 -11.80 29.40
C HIS A 448 36.68 -12.71 28.17
N HIS A 449 36.83 -12.29 26.90
CA HIS A 449 37.70 -11.26 26.31
C HIS A 449 37.42 -11.18 24.76
N PRO A 450 38.13 -10.36 23.95
CA PRO A 450 37.59 -9.57 22.84
C PRO A 450 38.06 -10.08 21.46
N HIS A 451 37.76 -9.38 20.36
CA HIS A 451 38.59 -9.19 19.13
C HIS A 451 37.71 -8.63 17.99
N CYS A 452 37.94 -7.37 17.58
CA CYS A 452 38.58 -6.96 16.30
C CYS A 452 37.57 -6.71 15.18
N CYS A 453 37.46 -5.47 14.69
CA CYS A 453 38.17 -4.96 13.50
C CYS A 453 37.88 -5.80 12.26
N TRP A 454 36.95 -5.35 11.40
CA TRP A 454 37.18 -4.82 10.04
C TRP A 454 35.87 -4.18 9.54
#